data_AF-A0A351FWT8-F1
#
_entry.id   AF-A0A351FWT8-F1
#
_cell.length_a   1.000
_cell.length_b   1.000
_cell.length_c   1.000
_cell.angle_alpha   90.00
_cell.angle_beta   90.00
_cell.angle_gamma   90.00
#
_symmetry.space_group_name_H-M   'P 1'
#
loop_
_entity.id
_entity.type
_entity.pdbx_description
1 polymer ?
#
loop_
_entity_poly.entity_id
_entity_poly.type
_entity_poly.pdbx_seq_one_letter_code
_entity_poly.pdbx_strand_id
1 'polypeptide(L)'
;GQPHNSLLYQRITAVDDTQMPPADSGKKLTAEQKRLLERWILNGAEWGEHWSFVVPQRPPVPAVESTWCQNAVDNFILTEMSGNKLQPSPAADKVTLLRRITLDLTGLPPTPKEVDA
;
A
#
# COMPACT_ATOMS: atom_id res chain seq x y z
N GLY A 1 22.98 13.97 -7.55
CA GLY A 1 22.80 15.11 -8.48
C GLY A 1 23.35 16.39 -7.87
N GLN A 2 23.20 17.52 -8.55
CA GLN A 2 23.71 18.83 -8.11
C GLN A 2 22.56 19.83 -7.93
N PRO A 3 22.03 20.01 -6.69
CA PRO A 3 20.86 20.87 -6.45
C PRO A 3 21.03 22.30 -6.95
N HIS A 4 22.20 22.92 -6.75
CA HIS A 4 22.44 24.31 -7.17
C HIS A 4 22.43 24.50 -8.70
N ASN A 5 22.59 23.43 -9.49
CA ASN A 5 22.46 23.46 -10.95
C ASN A 5 21.05 23.07 -11.42
N SER A 6 20.14 22.70 -10.51
CA SER A 6 18.75 22.40 -10.82
C SER A 6 17.91 23.67 -10.84
N LEU A 7 17.32 23.97 -12.00
CA LEU A 7 16.39 25.10 -12.14
C LEU A 7 15.21 24.99 -11.15
N LEU A 8 14.71 23.78 -10.91
CA LEU A 8 13.66 23.54 -9.90
C LEU A 8 14.12 24.05 -8.52
N TYR A 9 15.31 23.63 -8.08
CA TYR A 9 15.80 23.99 -6.75
C TYR A 9 16.03 25.51 -6.63
N GLN A 10 16.63 26.13 -7.65
CA GLN A 10 16.84 27.57 -7.71
C GLN A 10 15.51 28.33 -7.57
N ARG A 11 14.45 27.90 -8.26
CA ARG A 11 13.16 28.57 -8.27
C ARG A 11 12.39 28.42 -6.95
N ILE A 12 12.52 27.28 -6.26
CA ILE A 12 11.88 27.10 -4.94
C ILE A 12 12.62 27.84 -3.82
N THR A 13 13.89 28.21 -4.03
CA THR A 13 14.70 28.99 -3.08
C THR A 13 14.82 30.47 -3.43
N ALA A 14 14.40 30.88 -4.63
CA ALA A 14 14.45 32.26 -5.09
C ALA A 14 13.58 33.18 -4.21
N VAL A 15 13.92 34.47 -4.21
CA VAL A 15 13.24 35.54 -3.44
C VAL A 15 12.70 36.64 -4.38
N ASP A 16 12.99 36.52 -5.68
CA ASP A 16 12.54 37.45 -6.72
C ASP A 16 11.27 36.95 -7.43
N ASP A 17 10.85 37.66 -8.48
CA ASP A 17 9.67 37.35 -9.29
C ASP A 17 9.73 35.98 -10.00
N THR A 18 10.88 35.29 -9.95
CA THR A 18 11.05 33.95 -10.50
C THR A 18 10.71 32.85 -9.50
N GLN A 19 10.41 33.19 -8.24
CA GLN A 19 10.08 32.23 -7.19
C GLN A 19 8.89 31.33 -7.56
N MET A 20 9.03 30.03 -7.28
CA MET A 20 7.96 29.04 -7.40
C MET A 20 7.70 28.36 -6.05
N PRO A 21 6.45 28.32 -5.54
CA PRO A 21 5.25 28.90 -6.14
C PRO A 21 5.28 30.43 -6.21
N PRO A 22 4.63 31.05 -7.23
CA PRO A 22 4.49 32.49 -7.33
C PRO A 22 3.82 33.11 -6.10
N ALA A 23 4.15 34.35 -5.78
CA ALA A 23 3.67 35.01 -4.56
C ALA A 23 2.14 35.15 -4.49
N ASP A 24 1.48 35.32 -5.64
CA ASP A 24 0.03 35.43 -5.81
C ASP A 24 -0.71 34.08 -5.73
N SER A 25 0.00 32.95 -5.79
CA SER A 25 -0.61 31.61 -5.73
C SER A 25 -1.18 31.23 -4.37
N GLY A 26 -0.85 31.98 -3.31
CA GLY A 26 -1.21 31.69 -1.92
C GLY A 26 -0.54 30.44 -1.33
N LYS A 27 0.31 29.74 -2.09
CA LYS A 27 1.02 28.53 -1.66
C LYS A 27 2.48 28.84 -1.35
N LYS A 28 3.03 28.21 -0.30
CA LYS A 28 4.45 28.34 0.06
C LYS A 28 5.01 26.98 0.44
N LEU A 29 6.21 26.67 -0.05
CA LEU A 29 6.96 25.51 0.41
C LEU A 29 7.59 25.81 1.76
N THR A 30 7.43 24.89 2.71
CA THR A 30 8.09 24.96 4.00
C THR A 30 9.60 24.68 3.85
N ALA A 31 10.39 25.07 4.84
CA ALA A 31 11.83 24.77 4.85
C ALA A 31 12.10 23.25 4.75
N GLU A 32 11.30 22.43 5.42
CA GLU A 32 11.40 20.97 5.37
C GLU A 32 11.10 20.41 3.98
N GLN A 33 10.10 20.95 3.29
CA GLN A 33 9.78 20.53 1.91
C GLN A 33 10.93 20.89 0.94
N LYS A 34 11.53 22.07 1.09
CA LYS A 34 12.70 22.46 0.28
C LYS A 34 13.90 21.55 0.54
N ARG A 35 14.17 21.20 1.81
CA ARG A 35 15.22 20.24 2.20
C ARG A 35 14.97 18.83 1.66
N LEU A 36 13.71 18.40 1.62
CA LEU A 36 13.36 17.10 1.06
C LEU A 36 13.70 17.04 -0.44
N LEU A 37 13.36 18.10 -1.18
CA LEU A 37 13.67 18.20 -2.61
C LEU A 37 15.17 18.34 -2.87
N GLU A 38 15.90 19.09 -2.05
CA GLU A 38 17.36 19.16 -2.09
C GLU A 38 17.99 17.76 -1.94
N ARG A 39 17.55 17.02 -0.92
CA ARG A 39 18.04 15.66 -0.64
C ARG A 39 17.72 14.69 -1.78
N TRP A 40 16.52 14.77 -2.34
CA TRP A 40 16.14 13.96 -3.50
C TRP A 40 17.03 14.25 -4.71
N ILE A 41 17.35 15.53 -5.00
CA ILE A 41 18.27 15.89 -6.09
C ILE A 41 19.70 15.43 -5.78
N LEU A 42 20.17 15.54 -4.53
CA LEU A 42 21.47 15.02 -4.11
C LEU A 42 21.57 13.52 -4.36
N ASN A 43 20.51 12.76 -4.06
CA ASN A 43 20.41 11.32 -4.30
C ASN A 43 20.22 10.94 -5.77
N GLY A 44 20.30 11.88 -6.71
CA GLY A 44 20.24 11.59 -8.15
C GLY A 44 18.90 11.92 -8.80
N ALA A 45 17.94 12.46 -8.04
CA ALA A 45 16.59 12.75 -8.52
C ALA A 45 15.95 11.53 -9.22
N GLU A 46 16.19 10.33 -8.69
CA GLU A 46 15.64 9.10 -9.26
C GLU A 46 14.12 9.21 -9.30
N TRP A 47 13.58 9.00 -10.50
CA TRP A 47 12.16 8.96 -10.78
C TRP A 47 11.85 7.60 -11.38
N GLY A 48 11.06 6.81 -10.67
CA GLY A 48 10.64 5.49 -11.14
C GLY A 48 9.54 5.58 -12.20
N GLU A 49 9.35 4.50 -12.95
CA GLU A 49 8.11 4.32 -13.69
C GLU A 49 6.92 4.29 -12.73
N HIS A 50 5.80 4.88 -13.14
CA HIS A 50 4.57 4.77 -12.37
C HIS A 50 4.19 3.29 -12.24
N TRP A 51 3.75 2.85 -11.06
CA TRP A 51 3.50 1.42 -10.76
C TRP A 51 2.57 0.73 -11.77
N SER A 52 1.67 1.49 -12.40
CA SER A 52 0.73 0.99 -13.43
C SER A 52 1.37 0.72 -14.80
N PHE A 53 2.58 1.24 -15.05
CA PHE A 53 3.34 1.04 -16.28
C PHE A 53 4.45 -0.01 -16.12
N VAL A 54 4.77 -0.38 -14.87
CA VAL A 54 5.68 -1.47 -14.58
C VAL A 54 4.94 -2.80 -14.72
N VAL A 55 5.45 -3.69 -15.57
CA VAL A 55 4.87 -5.03 -15.73
C VAL A 55 4.96 -5.79 -14.40
N PRO A 56 3.86 -6.31 -13.84
CA PRO A 56 3.89 -7.03 -12.59
C PRO A 56 4.66 -8.35 -12.76
N GLN A 57 5.65 -8.56 -11.89
CA GLN A 57 6.42 -9.80 -11.85
C GLN A 57 5.82 -10.75 -10.81
N ARG A 58 5.74 -12.05 -11.14
CA ARG A 58 5.25 -13.07 -10.21
C ARG A 58 6.35 -13.41 -9.21
N PRO A 59 6.19 -13.12 -7.91
CA PRO A 59 7.19 -13.49 -6.92
C PRO A 59 7.20 -15.02 -6.70
N PRO A 60 8.32 -15.59 -6.24
CA PRO A 60 8.35 -16.98 -5.80
C PRO A 60 7.41 -17.16 -4.60
N VAL A 61 6.60 -18.21 -4.63
CA VAL A 61 5.69 -18.55 -3.53
C VAL A 61 6.50 -19.18 -2.40
N PRO A 62 6.38 -18.71 -1.14
CA PRO A 62 7.02 -19.34 0.00
C PRO A 62 6.61 -20.80 0.12
N ALA A 63 7.59 -21.68 0.33
CA ALA A 63 7.32 -23.08 0.61
C ALA A 63 6.98 -23.23 2.10
N VAL A 64 5.71 -23.44 2.42
CA VAL A 64 5.23 -23.67 3.79
C VAL A 64 4.46 -24.98 3.83
N GLU A 65 4.83 -25.86 4.75
CA GLU A 65 4.09 -27.11 4.98
C GLU A 65 2.98 -26.85 5.99
N SER A 66 1.73 -26.74 5.51
CA SER A 66 0.57 -26.55 6.36
C SER A 66 -0.69 -27.08 5.69
N THR A 67 -1.55 -27.73 6.47
CA THR A 67 -2.90 -28.12 6.04
C THR A 67 -3.88 -26.94 6.01
N TRP A 68 -3.49 -25.80 6.59
CA TRP A 68 -4.30 -24.58 6.56
C TRP A 68 -4.24 -23.87 5.21
N CYS A 69 -3.08 -23.91 4.53
CA CYS A 69 -2.90 -23.27 3.24
C CYS A 69 -3.65 -24.03 2.14
N GLN A 70 -4.65 -23.40 1.54
CA GLN A 70 -5.46 -23.94 0.43
C GLN A 70 -5.00 -23.38 -0.92
N ASN A 71 -4.32 -22.25 -0.95
CA ASN A 71 -3.84 -21.60 -2.17
C ASN A 71 -2.47 -20.91 -1.97
N ALA A 72 -1.90 -20.37 -3.06
CA ALA A 72 -0.59 -19.72 -3.03
C ALA A 72 -0.53 -18.49 -2.11
N VAL A 73 -1.61 -17.70 -2.02
CA VAL A 73 -1.72 -16.51 -1.16
C VAL A 73 -1.61 -16.89 0.32
N ASP A 74 -2.21 -18.01 0.71
CA ASP A 74 -2.17 -18.49 2.09
C ASP A 74 -0.74 -18.78 2.57
N ASN A 75 0.17 -19.17 1.67
CA ASN A 75 1.59 -19.37 2.02
C ASN A 75 2.26 -18.06 2.41
N PHE A 76 1.98 -16.96 1.68
CA PHE A 76 2.49 -15.64 2.02
C PHE A 76 1.93 -15.16 3.36
N ILE A 77 0.62 -15.34 3.57
CA ILE A 77 -0.04 -14.97 4.83
C ILE A 77 0.56 -15.76 5.99
N LEU A 78 0.69 -17.07 5.86
CA LEU A 78 1.22 -17.93 6.92
C LEU A 78 2.70 -17.61 7.23
N THR A 79 3.49 -17.26 6.21
CA THR A 79 4.88 -16.81 6.39
C THR A 79 4.94 -15.56 7.24
N GLU A 80 4.16 -14.52 6.91
CA GLU A 80 4.10 -13.28 7.66
C GLU A 80 3.54 -13.47 9.08
N MET A 81 2.49 -14.26 9.24
CA MET A 81 1.92 -14.58 10.55
C MET A 81 2.95 -15.26 11.44
N SER A 82 3.67 -16.25 10.91
CA SER A 82 4.71 -16.98 11.64
C SER A 82 5.85 -16.05 12.07
N GLY A 83 6.29 -15.14 11.20
CA GLY A 83 7.30 -14.13 11.53
C GLY A 83 6.85 -13.19 12.65
N ASN A 84 5.56 -12.89 12.71
CA ASN A 84 4.93 -12.07 13.75
C ASN A 84 4.45 -12.88 14.98
N LYS A 85 4.77 -14.18 15.08
CA LYS A 85 4.35 -15.08 16.17
C LYS A 85 2.83 -15.21 16.32
N LEU A 86 2.10 -15.10 15.21
CA LEU A 86 0.65 -15.30 15.13
C LEU A 86 0.34 -16.69 14.58
N GLN A 87 -0.87 -17.19 14.89
CA GLN A 87 -1.37 -18.47 14.40
C GLN A 87 -2.71 -18.27 13.70
N PRO A 88 -3.01 -19.05 12.65
CA PRO A 88 -4.31 -18.98 12.00
C PRO A 88 -5.46 -19.30 12.95
N SER A 89 -6.55 -18.55 12.82
CA SER A 89 -7.81 -18.86 13.51
C SER A 89 -8.39 -20.18 12.99
N PRO A 90 -9.08 -20.96 13.85
CA PRO A 90 -9.79 -22.14 13.40
C PRO A 90 -10.89 -21.78 12.39
N ALA A 91 -11.20 -22.73 11.51
CA ALA A 91 -12.32 -22.58 10.58
C ALA A 91 -13.62 -22.39 11.38
N ALA A 92 -14.45 -21.44 10.94
CA ALA A 92 -15.77 -21.26 11.51
C ALA A 92 -16.66 -22.46 11.21
N ASP A 93 -17.58 -22.78 12.12
CA ASP A 93 -18.56 -23.84 11.90
C ASP A 93 -19.52 -23.49 10.77
N LYS A 94 -20.20 -24.50 10.22
CA LYS A 94 -21.11 -24.34 9.07
C LYS A 94 -22.23 -23.32 9.34
N VAL A 95 -22.77 -23.27 10.55
CA VAL A 95 -23.86 -22.37 10.91
C VAL A 95 -23.36 -20.92 10.94
N THR A 96 -22.19 -20.69 11.54
CA THR A 96 -21.53 -19.39 11.54
C THR A 96 -21.19 -18.92 10.12
N LEU A 97 -20.66 -19.80 9.27
CA LEU A 97 -20.36 -19.49 7.87
C LEU A 97 -21.63 -19.14 7.08
N LEU A 98 -22.68 -19.96 7.21
CA LEU A 98 -23.97 -19.71 6.57
C LEU A 98 -24.52 -18.36 7.01
N ARG A 99 -24.55 -18.08 8.32
CA ARG A 99 -25.04 -16.80 8.81
C ARG A 99 -24.27 -15.60 8.24
N ARG A 100 -22.94 -15.68 8.14
CA ARG A 100 -22.11 -14.61 7.57
C ARG A 100 -22.44 -14.39 6.10
N ILE A 101 -22.45 -15.45 5.30
CA ILE A 101 -22.67 -15.32 3.86
C ILE A 101 -24.09 -14.84 3.55
N THR A 102 -25.12 -15.28 4.28
CA THR A 102 -26.50 -14.82 4.04
C THR A 102 -26.66 -13.35 4.40
N LEU A 103 -26.05 -12.89 5.49
CA LEU A 103 -26.05 -11.48 5.86
C LEU A 103 -25.30 -10.62 4.85
N ASP A 104 -24.13 -11.06 4.38
CA ASP A 104 -23.34 -10.31 3.40
C ASP A 104 -24.04 -10.23 2.03
N LEU A 105 -24.68 -11.31 1.59
CA LEU A 105 -25.33 -11.37 0.26
C LEU A 105 -26.74 -10.79 0.24
N THR A 106 -27.53 -10.95 1.30
CA THR A 106 -28.96 -10.61 1.31
C THR A 106 -29.35 -9.58 2.36
N GLY A 107 -28.50 -9.31 3.35
CA GLY A 107 -28.82 -8.46 4.50
C GLY A 107 -29.71 -9.11 5.56
N LEU A 108 -30.11 -10.37 5.37
CA LEU A 108 -31.00 -11.11 6.28
C LEU A 108 -30.29 -12.34 6.86
N PRO A 109 -30.64 -12.77 8.09
CA PRO A 109 -30.14 -14.02 8.65
C PRO A 109 -30.73 -15.23 7.91
N PRO A 110 -30.03 -16.39 7.91
CA PRO A 110 -30.55 -17.62 7.33
C PRO A 110 -31.80 -18.09 8.08
N THR A 111 -32.71 -18.73 7.36
CA THR A 111 -33.89 -19.37 7.94
C THR A 111 -33.50 -20.66 8.69
N PRO A 112 -34.29 -21.11 9.67
CA PRO A 112 -34.01 -22.37 10.37
C PRO A 112 -33.88 -23.57 9.42
N LYS A 113 -34.70 -23.61 8.36
CA LYS A 113 -34.64 -24.67 7.34
C LYS A 113 -33.32 -24.69 6.57
N GLU A 114 -32.70 -23.54 6.34
CA GLU A 114 -31.41 -23.45 5.64
C GLU A 114 -30.24 -23.84 6.56
N VAL A 115 -30.38 -23.67 7.87
CA VAL A 115 -29.39 -24.10 8.86
C VAL A 115 -29.41 -25.61 9.06
N ASP A 116 -30.59 -26.24 8.96
CA ASP A 116 -30.80 -27.67 9.21
C ASP A 116 -30.57 -28.58 7.97
N ALA A 117 -30.36 -28.01 6.78
CA ALA A 117 -30.17 -28.73 5.51
C ALA A 117 -28.74 -29.22 5.27
#